data_AF-A0A1V6JEH1-F1
#
_entry.id   AF-A0A1V6JEH1-F1
#
_cell.length_a   1.000
_cell.length_b   1.000
_cell.length_c   1.000
_cell.angle_alpha   90.00
_cell.angle_beta   90.00
_cell.angle_gamma   90.00
#
_symmetry.space_group_name_H-M   'P 1'
#
loop_
_entity.id
_entity.type
_entity.pdbx_description
1 polymer ?
#
loop_
_entity_poly.entity_id
_entity_poly.type
_entity_poly.pdbx_seq_one_letter_code
_entity_poly.pdbx_strand_id
1 'polypeptide(L)'
;MASIRNIKKDIDFLVSEVISDCYTYMMLYNRKNEEKVVGIINDLIISRNKLIERVNNPDKDLDTKQLKQHFKGIYTDLFNFIDSSFSQLSELSKQ
;
A
#
# COMPACT_ATOMS: atom_id res chain seq x y z
N MET A 1 -9.04 20.39 2.77
CA MET A 1 -8.60 20.20 1.37
C MET A 1 -9.14 18.88 0.84
N ALA A 2 -9.83 18.90 -0.30
CA ALA A 2 -10.35 17.69 -0.93
C ALA A 2 -9.23 16.71 -1.37
N SER A 3 -8.04 17.23 -1.73
CA SER A 3 -6.90 16.43 -2.19
C SER A 3 -6.31 15.49 -1.13
N ILE A 4 -6.02 15.99 0.08
CA ILE A 4 -5.45 15.17 1.17
C ILE A 4 -6.40 14.02 1.54
N ARG A 5 -7.71 14.31 1.62
CA ARG A 5 -8.73 13.29 1.90
C ARG A 5 -8.76 12.23 0.80
N ASN A 6 -8.62 12.63 -0.47
CA ASN A 6 -8.59 11.68 -1.59
C ASN A 6 -7.32 10.83 -1.55
N ILE A 7 -6.15 11.40 -1.31
CA ILE A 7 -4.89 10.64 -1.19
C ILE A 7 -5.01 9.52 -0.15
N LYS A 8 -5.57 9.82 1.03
CA LYS A 8 -5.78 8.80 2.07
C LYS A 8 -6.75 7.71 1.61
N LYS A 9 -7.83 8.08 0.94
CA LYS A 9 -8.79 7.11 0.40
C LYS A 9 -8.13 6.21 -0.65
N ASP A 10 -7.28 6.77 -1.51
CA ASP A 10 -6.58 5.99 -2.53
C ASP A 10 -5.59 5.01 -1.88
N ILE A 11 -4.85 5.45 -0.86
CA ILE A 11 -3.99 4.57 -0.05
C ILE A 11 -4.80 3.44 0.57
N ASP A 12 -5.91 3.75 1.23
CA ASP A 12 -6.76 2.77 1.90
C ASP A 12 -7.39 1.79 0.92
N PHE A 13 -7.91 2.30 -0.18
CA PHE A 13 -8.54 1.51 -1.22
C PHE A 13 -7.53 0.53 -1.81
N LEU A 14 -6.40 1.01 -2.32
CA LEU A 14 -5.44 0.15 -2.99
C LEU A 14 -4.81 -0.89 -2.05
N VAL A 15 -4.50 -0.52 -0.80
CA VAL A 15 -4.00 -1.49 0.17
C VAL A 15 -5.06 -2.56 0.49
N SER A 16 -6.34 -2.17 0.60
CA SER A 16 -7.43 -3.10 0.87
C SER A 16 -7.63 -4.10 -0.27
N GLU A 17 -7.48 -3.66 -1.53
CA GLU A 17 -7.56 -4.54 -2.70
C GLU A 17 -6.46 -5.63 -2.65
N VAL A 18 -5.21 -5.27 -2.36
CA VAL A 18 -4.11 -6.26 -2.27
C VAL A 18 -4.36 -7.26 -1.12
N ILE A 19 -4.88 -6.77 0.02
CA ILE A 19 -5.23 -7.64 1.16
C ILE A 19 -6.36 -8.61 0.77
N SER A 20 -7.37 -8.12 0.04
CA SER A 20 -8.45 -8.96 -0.49
C SER A 20 -7.92 -10.07 -1.42
N ASP A 21 -6.96 -9.74 -2.29
CA ASP A 21 -6.32 -10.72 -3.16
C ASP A 21 -5.47 -11.73 -2.38
N CYS A 22 -4.81 -11.31 -1.30
CA CYS A 22 -4.12 -12.22 -0.39
C CYS A 22 -5.09 -13.23 0.25
N TYR A 23 -6.27 -12.80 0.69
CA TYR A 23 -7.30 -13.72 1.20
C TYR A 23 -7.84 -14.64 0.12
N THR A 24 -8.06 -14.11 -1.08
CA THR A 24 -8.50 -14.89 -2.24
C THR A 24 -7.48 -15.99 -2.57
N TYR A 25 -6.18 -15.66 -2.58
CA TYR A 25 -5.11 -16.65 -2.73
C TYR A 25 -5.20 -17.75 -1.66
N MET A 26 -5.31 -17.38 -0.38
CA MET A 26 -5.40 -18.37 0.71
C MET A 26 -6.61 -19.30 0.56
N MET A 27 -7.74 -18.79 0.05
CA MET A 27 -8.93 -19.60 -0.23
C MET A 27 -8.71 -20.57 -1.40
N LEU A 28 -8.12 -20.08 -2.51
CA LEU A 28 -7.91 -20.88 -3.72
C LEU A 28 -6.85 -21.98 -3.55
N TYR A 29 -5.83 -21.73 -2.72
CA TYR A 29 -4.72 -22.65 -2.50
C TYR A 29 -4.80 -23.39 -1.17
N ASN A 30 -6.00 -23.48 -0.56
CA ASN A 30 -6.25 -24.16 0.71
C ASN A 30 -5.22 -23.81 1.81
N ARG A 31 -4.95 -22.51 1.96
CA ARG A 31 -4.04 -21.92 2.95
C ARG A 31 -2.56 -22.33 2.79
N LYS A 32 -2.16 -22.84 1.63
CA LYS A 32 -0.74 -23.01 1.28
C LYS A 32 -0.02 -21.67 1.43
N ASN A 33 1.20 -21.69 2.00
CA ASN A 33 2.01 -20.50 2.26
C ASN A 33 1.35 -19.42 3.15
N GLU A 34 0.36 -19.78 3.99
CA GLU A 34 -0.37 -18.82 4.84
C GLU A 34 0.54 -17.85 5.60
N GLU A 35 1.61 -18.33 6.25
CA GLU A 35 2.54 -17.46 6.99
C GLU A 35 3.19 -16.39 6.08
N LYS A 36 3.55 -16.74 4.85
CA LYS A 36 4.13 -15.79 3.89
C LYS A 36 3.11 -14.76 3.44
N VAL A 37 1.87 -15.19 3.19
CA VAL A 37 0.77 -14.30 2.79
C VAL A 37 0.40 -13.35 3.92
N VAL A 38 0.35 -13.83 5.17
CA VAL A 38 0.17 -13.00 6.36
C VAL A 38 1.32 -12.02 6.51
N GLY A 39 2.56 -12.41 6.19
CA GLY A 39 3.70 -11.51 6.10
C GLY A 39 3.46 -10.34 5.15
N ILE A 40 2.98 -10.61 3.93
CA ILE A 40 2.63 -9.58 2.93
C ILE A 40 1.55 -8.64 3.49
N ILE A 41 0.50 -9.18 4.14
CA ILE A 41 -0.58 -8.37 4.74
C ILE A 41 -0.03 -7.46 5.85
N ASN A 42 0.86 -7.96 6.70
CA ASN A 42 1.46 -7.16 7.76
C ASN A 42 2.29 -6.00 7.21
N ASP A 43 3.13 -6.28 6.20
CA ASP A 43 3.91 -5.26 5.52
C ASP A 43 2.99 -4.22 4.86
N LEU A 44 1.85 -4.65 4.30
CA LEU A 44 0.82 -3.77 3.73
C LEU A 44 0.27 -2.78 4.75
N ILE A 45 -0.11 -3.28 5.93
CA ILE A 45 -0.64 -2.46 7.02
C ILE A 45 0.42 -1.47 7.54
N ILE A 46 1.67 -1.92 7.71
CA ILE A 46 2.77 -1.07 8.17
C ILE A 46 3.02 0.06 7.16
N SER A 47 3.13 -0.27 5.87
CA SER A 47 3.35 0.70 4.80
C SER A 47 2.20 1.69 4.67
N ARG A 48 0.95 1.22 4.75
CA ARG A 48 -0.24 2.08 4.79
C ARG A 48 -0.13 3.12 5.90
N ASN A 49 0.17 2.69 7.12
CA ASN A 49 0.25 3.60 8.27
C ASN A 49 1.34 4.67 8.08
N LYS A 50 2.52 4.28 7.57
CA LYS A 50 3.60 5.23 7.25
C LYS A 50 3.20 6.24 6.18
N LEU A 51 2.51 5.82 5.12
CA LEU A 51 2.04 6.73 4.07
C LEU A 51 0.97 7.69 4.61
N ILE A 52 0.02 7.21 5.39
CA ILE A 52 -1.01 8.05 6.03
C ILE A 52 -0.37 9.08 6.97
N GLU A 53 0.65 8.69 7.74
CA GLU A 53 1.41 9.61 8.60
C GLU A 53 2.08 10.71 7.79
N ARG A 54 2.77 10.37 6.69
CA ARG A 54 3.40 11.35 5.77
C ARG A 54 2.40 12.28 5.09
N VAL A 55 1.18 11.80 4.83
CA VAL A 55 0.09 12.62 4.29
C VAL A 55 -0.45 13.58 5.35
N ASN A 56 -0.53 13.14 6.61
CA ASN A 56 -1.01 13.96 7.73
C ASN A 56 -0.01 15.03 8.14
N ASN A 57 1.28 14.72 8.03
CA ASN A 57 2.37 15.53 8.55
C ASN A 57 3.35 15.92 7.45
N PRO A 58 2.94 16.69 6.43
CA PRO A 58 3.89 17.30 5.51
C PRO A 58 4.78 18.29 6.28
N ASP A 59 6.01 18.47 5.82
CA ASP A 59 6.91 19.48 6.37
C ASP A 59 6.28 20.89 6.22
N LYS A 60 6.38 21.68 7.29
CA LYS A 60 5.70 22.98 7.42
C LYS A 60 6.35 24.05 6.56
N ASP A 61 7.62 23.86 6.20
CA ASP A 61 8.42 24.83 5.45
C ASP A 61 8.35 24.61 3.93
N LEU A 62 7.52 23.67 3.45
CA LEU A 62 7.38 23.38 2.03
C LEU A 62 6.60 24.47 1.28
N ASP A 63 7.19 24.93 0.17
CA ASP A 63 6.46 25.75 -0.79
C ASP A 63 5.41 24.91 -1.56
N THR A 64 4.58 25.59 -2.38
CA THR A 64 3.51 24.92 -3.14
C THR A 64 4.03 23.84 -4.11
N LYS A 65 5.19 24.04 -4.71
CA LYS A 65 5.80 23.11 -5.67
C LYS A 65 6.35 21.89 -4.93
N GLN A 66 7.05 22.11 -3.83
CA GLN A 66 7.59 21.06 -2.96
C GLN A 66 6.47 20.24 -2.34
N LEU A 67 5.37 20.86 -1.90
CA LEU A 67 4.21 20.15 -1.36
C LEU A 67 3.55 19.24 -2.41
N LYS A 68 3.44 19.69 -3.67
CA LYS A 68 2.97 18.85 -4.77
C LYS A 68 3.92 17.67 -5.03
N GLN A 69 5.22 17.91 -4.99
CA GLN A 69 6.23 16.88 -5.17
C GLN A 69 6.20 15.84 -4.04
N HIS A 70 5.99 16.29 -2.79
CA HIS A 70 5.81 15.42 -1.62
C HIS A 70 4.65 14.44 -1.81
N PHE A 71 3.47 14.95 -2.17
CA PHE A 71 2.31 14.09 -2.41
C PHE A 71 2.47 13.18 -3.64
N LYS A 72 3.15 13.65 -4.69
CA LYS A 72 3.51 12.79 -5.82
C LYS A 72 4.43 11.65 -5.39
N GLY A 73 5.42 11.93 -4.54
CA GLY A 73 6.33 10.93 -3.98
C GLY A 73 5.57 9.87 -3.17
N ILE A 74 4.57 10.28 -2.38
CA ILE A 74 3.69 9.35 -1.65
C ILE A 74 2.97 8.39 -2.59
N TYR A 75 2.44 8.87 -3.72
CA TYR A 75 1.83 7.97 -4.72
C TYR A 75 2.85 7.04 -5.37
N THR A 76 4.06 7.54 -5.70
CA THR A 76 5.12 6.69 -6.23
C THR A 76 5.49 5.56 -5.25
N ASP A 77 5.63 5.89 -3.97
CA ASP A 77 5.94 4.91 -2.94
C ASP A 77 4.79 3.90 -2.75
N LEU A 78 3.54 4.37 -2.79
CA LEU A 78 2.35 3.51 -2.75
C LEU A 78 2.34 2.51 -3.91
N PHE A 79 2.52 2.96 -5.14
CA PHE A 79 2.50 2.10 -6.32
C PHE A 79 3.64 1.08 -6.31
N ASN A 80 4.87 1.52 -6.02
CA ASN A 80 6.02 0.61 -5.92
C ASN A 80 5.77 -0.51 -4.89
N PHE A 81 5.16 -0.16 -3.77
CA PHE A 81 4.88 -1.10 -2.70
C PHE A 81 3.75 -2.08 -3.05
N ILE A 82 2.69 -1.61 -3.72
CA ILE A 82 1.62 -2.46 -4.27
C ILE A 82 2.19 -3.43 -5.31
N ASP A 83 2.98 -2.94 -6.25
CA ASP A 83 3.60 -3.76 -7.31
C ASP A 83 4.51 -4.84 -6.73
N SER A 84 5.29 -4.49 -5.71
CA SER A 84 6.12 -5.45 -4.97
C SER A 84 5.27 -6.52 -4.29
N SER A 85 4.18 -6.13 -3.63
CA SER A 85 3.30 -7.05 -2.91
C SER A 85 2.61 -8.03 -3.86
N PHE A 86 2.13 -7.55 -5.01
CA PHE A 86 1.56 -8.40 -6.05
C PHE A 86 2.59 -9.33 -6.70
N SER A 87 3.82 -8.85 -6.90
CA SER A 87 4.91 -9.68 -7.41
C SER A 87 5.20 -10.85 -6.47
N GLN A 88 5.30 -10.58 -5.17
CA GLN A 88 5.48 -11.61 -4.15
C GLN A 88 4.31 -12.61 -4.13
N LEU A 89 3.06 -12.12 -4.15
CA LEU A 89 1.88 -13.00 -4.18
C LEU A 89 1.83 -13.86 -5.45
N SER A 90 2.19 -13.29 -6.61
CA SER A 90 2.27 -13.99 -7.90
C SER A 90 3.35 -15.07 -7.92
N GLU A 91 4.48 -14.86 -7.25
CA GLU A 91 5.50 -15.90 -7.12
C GLU A 91 5.00 -17.09 -6.28
N LEU A 92 4.19 -16.84 -5.25
CA LEU A 92 3.59 -17.88 -4.43
C LEU A 92 2.52 -18.71 -5.18
N SER A 93 1.90 -18.16 -6.22
CA SER A 93 0.86 -18.87 -7.01
C SER A 93 1.43 -19.80 -8.09
N LYS A 94 2.70 -19.63 -8.45
CA LYS A 94 3.42 -20.48 -9.41
C LYS A 94 3.95 -21.78 -8.78
N GLN A 95 3.95 -21.89 -7.45
CA GLN A 95 4.45 -23.04 -6.69
C GLN A 95 3.34 -24.02 -6.34
#